data_AF-A0A849L6E5-F1
#
_entry.id   AF-A0A849L6E5-F1
#
_cell.length_a   1.000
_cell.length_b   1.000
_cell.length_c   1.000
_cell.angle_alpha   90.00
_cell.angle_beta   90.00
_cell.angle_gamma   90.00
#
_symmetry.space_group_name_H-M   'P 1'
#
loop_
_entity.id
_entity.type
_entity.pdbx_description
1 polymer ?
#
loop_
_entity_poly.entity_id
_entity_poly.type
_entity_poly.pdbx_seq_one_letter_code
_entity_poly.pdbx_strand_id
1 'polypeptide(L)'
;MLLEALTLQLGYNAALVAAGAALLGIAAGVTGTFLFLRKRALVSDAISHATLPGVGLAFLVMVALGLDGRWLPGLLAGSALSAFVGLLLVQWLTGRTRLSEDAAIGAVLSVFFGAGIVLLTVIQTLGAGRAAGLEDFLLGATAGMLWSDALTIALGGLLVLLAVGALHRPMLLTAFDPEYARSIGIDIRRADLAMMALVLAVTVIGLKIVGLVLIVALLVIPPVTARFWTDRAGHVALIAGGAGGLSGYLGAALSATAPALPTGPIIVLVAFALFALSLLLAPGRGVLAAAVRHRRFRDRVHLRQGLLAIAQGQAIHEPLTLRLLRRAGLIRADGVPTQAGRARAARALRDEARWRMARRMAAHDDTLSPHDGLEEIESVLTPDQIAEIDRRLGPPQALPA
;
A
#
# COMPACT_ATOMS: atom_id res chain seq x y z
N MET A 1 -33.40 -2.89 3.60
CA MET A 1 -32.49 -1.75 3.84
C MET A 1 -31.07 -2.01 3.33
N LEU A 2 -30.20 -2.75 4.05
CA LEU A 2 -28.79 -2.95 3.64
C LEU A 2 -28.63 -3.81 2.37
N LEU A 3 -29.39 -4.90 2.26
CA LEU A 3 -29.45 -5.72 1.05
C LEU A 3 -30.04 -4.95 -0.15
N GLU A 4 -31.05 -4.12 0.07
CA GLU A 4 -31.65 -3.27 -0.97
C GLU A 4 -30.71 -2.15 -1.43
N ALA A 5 -29.86 -1.62 -0.53
CA ALA A 5 -28.85 -0.63 -0.89
C ALA A 5 -27.72 -1.26 -1.70
N LEU A 6 -27.34 -2.49 -1.35
CA LEU A 6 -26.35 -3.28 -2.09
C LEU A 6 -26.88 -3.79 -3.44
N THR A 7 -28.20 -3.94 -3.61
CA THR A 7 -28.84 -4.33 -4.88
C THR A 7 -29.35 -3.14 -5.71
N LEU A 8 -28.98 -1.90 -5.35
CA LEU A 8 -29.37 -0.66 -6.05
C LEU A 8 -30.90 -0.40 -6.07
N GLN A 9 -31.65 -0.98 -5.14
CA GLN A 9 -33.10 -0.87 -5.07
C GLN A 9 -33.59 0.31 -4.21
N LEU A 10 -32.68 1.05 -3.54
CA LEU A 10 -33.04 2.19 -2.68
C LEU A 10 -33.42 3.48 -3.43
N GLY A 11 -33.13 3.57 -4.74
CA GLY A 11 -33.51 4.72 -5.57
C GLY A 11 -32.39 5.21 -6.51
N TYR A 12 -32.77 6.02 -7.51
CA TYR A 12 -31.89 6.50 -8.58
C TYR A 12 -30.64 7.24 -8.06
N ASN A 13 -30.81 8.16 -7.10
CA ASN A 13 -29.69 8.94 -6.56
C ASN A 13 -28.67 8.06 -5.83
N ALA A 14 -29.13 7.07 -5.04
CA ALA A 14 -28.23 6.17 -4.33
C ALA A 14 -27.40 5.30 -5.30
N ALA A 15 -28.05 4.80 -6.36
CA ALA A 15 -27.36 4.03 -7.39
C ALA A 15 -26.34 4.88 -8.16
N LEU A 16 -26.71 6.12 -8.49
CA LEU A 16 -25.83 7.07 -9.16
C LEU A 16 -24.59 7.36 -8.32
N VAL A 17 -24.78 7.72 -7.03
CA VAL A 17 -23.70 7.99 -6.07
C VAL A 17 -22.77 6.79 -5.91
N ALA A 18 -23.32 5.58 -5.75
CA ALA A 18 -22.52 4.37 -5.63
C ALA A 18 -21.68 4.09 -6.88
N ALA A 19 -22.26 4.25 -8.08
CA ALA A 19 -21.54 4.06 -9.33
C ALA A 19 -20.44 5.13 -9.53
N GLY A 20 -20.74 6.41 -9.30
CA GLY A 20 -19.76 7.49 -9.43
C GLY A 20 -18.63 7.36 -8.41
N ALA A 21 -18.93 7.06 -7.15
CA ALA A 21 -17.91 6.83 -6.12
C ALA A 21 -17.05 5.60 -6.43
N ALA A 22 -17.63 4.52 -6.98
CA ALA A 22 -16.88 3.36 -7.41
C ALA A 22 -15.94 3.68 -8.59
N LEU A 23 -16.43 4.38 -9.61
CA LEU A 23 -15.62 4.78 -10.78
C LEU A 23 -14.48 5.71 -10.38
N LEU A 24 -14.75 6.70 -9.52
CA LEU A 24 -13.71 7.57 -8.98
C LEU A 24 -12.69 6.78 -8.16
N GLY A 25 -13.16 5.86 -7.30
CA GLY A 25 -12.30 4.98 -6.51
C GLY A 25 -11.40 4.09 -7.36
N ILE A 26 -11.88 3.58 -8.49
CA ILE A 26 -11.07 2.82 -9.46
C ILE A 26 -9.98 3.72 -10.05
N ALA A 27 -10.36 4.89 -10.58
CA ALA A 27 -9.42 5.81 -11.20
C ALA A 27 -8.35 6.31 -10.19
N ALA A 28 -8.76 6.67 -8.98
CA ALA A 28 -7.89 7.12 -7.90
C ALA A 28 -6.98 5.98 -7.40
N GLY A 29 -7.50 4.78 -7.16
CA GLY A 29 -6.70 3.65 -6.71
C GLY A 29 -5.63 3.22 -7.73
N VAL A 30 -5.98 3.18 -9.01
CA VAL A 30 -5.02 2.87 -10.09
C VAL A 30 -3.95 3.95 -10.20
N THR A 31 -4.35 5.23 -10.26
CA THR A 31 -3.42 6.36 -10.42
C THR A 31 -2.49 6.50 -9.21
N GLY A 32 -3.06 6.37 -8.00
CA GLY A 32 -2.34 6.42 -6.74
C GLY A 32 -1.31 5.30 -6.57
N THR A 33 -1.49 4.16 -7.26
CA THR A 33 -0.53 3.05 -7.21
C THR A 33 0.86 3.47 -7.65
N PHE A 34 0.97 4.21 -8.74
CA PHE A 34 2.28 4.63 -9.23
C PHE A 34 2.92 5.66 -8.30
N LEU A 35 2.13 6.58 -7.74
CA LEU A 35 2.62 7.55 -6.78
C LEU A 35 3.14 6.87 -5.50
N PHE A 36 2.41 5.85 -5.01
CA PHE A 36 2.83 5.01 -3.91
C PHE A 36 4.12 4.23 -4.22
N LEU A 37 4.21 3.57 -5.37
CA LEU A 37 5.41 2.84 -5.79
C LEU A 37 6.63 3.75 -5.92
N ARG A 38 6.43 5.02 -6.31
CA ARG A 38 7.48 6.03 -6.38
C ARG A 38 7.82 6.66 -5.01
N LYS A 39 7.20 6.22 -3.92
CA LYS A 39 7.34 6.80 -2.57
C LYS A 39 6.96 8.27 -2.48
N ARG A 40 6.03 8.71 -3.34
CA ARG A 40 5.55 10.11 -3.42
C ARG A 40 4.11 10.24 -3.00
N ALA A 41 3.59 9.30 -2.21
CA ALA A 41 2.17 9.26 -1.85
C ALA A 41 1.67 10.56 -1.20
N LEU A 42 2.52 11.26 -0.43
CA LEU A 42 2.18 12.55 0.21
C LEU A 42 2.04 13.73 -0.77
N VAL A 43 2.48 13.58 -2.03
CA VAL A 43 2.29 14.61 -3.05
C VAL A 43 0.79 14.80 -3.35
N SER A 44 -0.04 13.76 -3.29
CA SER A 44 -1.49 13.90 -3.51
C SER A 44 -2.15 14.78 -2.46
N ASP A 45 -1.66 14.73 -1.22
CA ASP A 45 -2.12 15.56 -0.11
C ASP A 45 -1.74 17.03 -0.32
N ALA A 46 -0.47 17.29 -0.66
CA ALA A 46 -0.01 18.64 -0.99
C ALA A 46 -0.76 19.24 -2.19
N ILE A 47 -1.00 18.45 -3.26
CA ILE A 47 -1.79 18.88 -4.42
C ILE A 47 -3.20 19.25 -3.97
N SER A 48 -3.84 18.42 -3.13
CA SER A 48 -5.21 18.65 -2.70
C SER A 48 -5.32 19.94 -1.88
N HIS A 49 -4.42 20.18 -0.93
CA HIS A 49 -4.40 21.42 -0.16
C HIS A 49 -4.00 22.65 -1.00
N ALA A 50 -3.19 22.45 -2.04
CA ALA A 50 -2.87 23.50 -2.99
C ALA A 50 -4.07 23.96 -3.84
N THR A 51 -5.17 23.19 -3.86
CA THR A 51 -6.42 23.62 -4.52
C THR A 51 -7.14 24.74 -3.77
N LEU A 52 -7.01 24.79 -2.43
CA LEU A 52 -7.75 25.71 -1.55
C LEU A 52 -7.53 27.19 -1.88
N PRO A 53 -6.28 27.71 -1.92
CA PRO A 53 -6.06 29.11 -2.28
C PRO A 53 -6.51 29.42 -3.71
N GLY A 54 -6.47 28.45 -4.62
CA GLY A 54 -6.98 28.59 -5.99
C GLY A 54 -8.48 28.81 -6.06
N VAL A 55 -9.27 28.06 -5.28
CA VAL A 55 -10.73 28.26 -5.16
C VAL A 55 -11.03 29.65 -4.61
N GLY A 56 -10.34 30.06 -3.54
CA GLY A 56 -10.54 31.36 -2.92
C GLY A 56 -10.19 32.54 -3.86
N LEU A 57 -9.04 32.47 -4.53
CA LEU A 57 -8.64 33.49 -5.50
C LEU A 57 -9.59 33.56 -6.70
N ALA A 58 -10.00 32.41 -7.25
CA ALA A 58 -10.95 32.39 -8.36
C ALA A 58 -12.30 32.99 -7.97
N PHE A 59 -12.79 32.70 -6.76
CA PHE A 59 -13.99 33.35 -6.23
C PHE A 59 -13.84 34.87 -6.18
N LEU A 60 -12.75 35.38 -5.59
CA LEU A 60 -12.50 36.81 -5.47
C LEU A 60 -12.38 37.50 -6.84
N VAL A 61 -11.68 36.88 -7.79
CA VAL A 61 -11.53 37.42 -9.15
C VAL A 61 -12.89 37.45 -9.87
N MET A 62 -13.69 36.39 -9.76
CA MET A 62 -15.02 36.36 -10.39
C MET A 62 -15.96 37.40 -9.81
N VAL A 63 -15.97 37.57 -8.48
CA VAL A 63 -16.75 38.63 -7.81
C VAL A 63 -16.26 40.01 -8.24
N ALA A 64 -14.96 40.24 -8.32
CA ALA A 64 -14.38 41.51 -8.77
C ALA A 64 -14.72 41.84 -10.23
N LEU A 65 -14.87 40.83 -11.09
CA LEU A 65 -15.30 40.96 -12.49
C LEU A 65 -16.83 41.10 -12.65
N GLY A 66 -17.60 41.12 -11.55
CA GLY A 66 -19.06 41.18 -11.59
C GLY A 66 -19.74 39.90 -12.09
N LEU A 67 -19.01 38.79 -12.18
CA LEU A 67 -19.53 37.47 -12.53
C LEU A 67 -20.09 36.76 -11.29
N ASP A 68 -20.83 35.66 -11.50
CA ASP A 68 -21.21 34.79 -10.39
C ASP A 68 -19.96 34.12 -9.80
N GLY A 69 -19.58 34.51 -8.58
CA GLY A 69 -18.44 33.96 -7.85
C GLY A 69 -18.50 32.44 -7.67
N ARG A 70 -19.69 31.82 -7.81
CA ARG A 70 -19.88 30.37 -7.73
C ARG A 70 -19.83 29.66 -9.09
N TRP A 71 -19.40 30.33 -10.15
CA TRP A 71 -19.28 29.69 -11.46
C TRP A 71 -18.30 28.53 -11.39
N LEU A 72 -18.85 27.32 -11.43
CA LEU A 72 -18.14 26.08 -11.13
C LEU A 72 -16.89 25.86 -12.02
N PRO A 73 -16.95 26.09 -13.35
CA PRO A 73 -15.76 25.97 -14.19
C PRO A 73 -14.66 26.95 -13.77
N GLY A 74 -15.00 28.15 -13.33
CA GLY A 74 -14.05 29.15 -12.84
C GLY A 74 -13.36 28.73 -11.55
N LEU A 75 -14.12 28.19 -10.59
CA LEU A 75 -13.56 27.66 -9.34
C LEU A 75 -12.64 26.45 -9.58
N LEU A 76 -13.05 25.54 -10.47
CA LEU A 76 -12.23 24.38 -10.85
C LEU A 76 -10.97 24.79 -11.62
N ALA A 77 -11.06 25.80 -12.49
CA ALA A 77 -9.89 26.33 -13.19
C ALA A 77 -8.89 26.99 -12.23
N GLY A 78 -9.39 27.78 -11.26
CA GLY A 78 -8.55 28.38 -10.24
C GLY A 78 -7.89 27.36 -9.31
N SER A 79 -8.65 26.36 -8.89
CA SER A 79 -8.17 25.27 -8.05
C SER A 79 -7.09 24.45 -8.77
N ALA A 80 -7.33 24.11 -10.04
CA ALA A 80 -6.37 23.41 -10.88
C ALA A 80 -5.10 24.23 -11.12
N LEU A 81 -5.22 25.53 -11.38
CA LEU A 81 -4.08 26.42 -11.57
C LEU A 81 -3.22 26.52 -10.31
N SER A 82 -3.85 26.73 -9.16
CA SER A 82 -3.13 26.83 -7.89
C SER A 82 -2.46 25.50 -7.49
N ALA A 83 -3.16 24.39 -7.68
CA ALA A 83 -2.59 23.06 -7.46
C ALA A 83 -1.44 22.74 -8.44
N PHE A 84 -1.54 23.18 -9.69
CA PHE A 84 -0.45 23.08 -10.66
C PHE A 84 0.76 23.93 -10.26
N VAL A 85 0.55 25.15 -9.76
CA VAL A 85 1.64 25.98 -9.22
C VAL A 85 2.26 25.32 -7.99
N GLY A 86 1.47 24.79 -7.07
CA GLY A 86 1.96 24.03 -5.92
C GLY A 86 2.82 22.84 -6.33
N LEU A 87 2.37 22.09 -7.34
CA LEU A 87 3.13 20.99 -7.92
C LEU A 87 4.49 21.44 -8.49
N LEU A 88 4.50 22.51 -9.28
CA LEU A 88 5.74 23.06 -9.85
C LEU A 88 6.68 23.55 -8.75
N LEU A 89 6.16 24.13 -7.66
CA LEU A 89 6.96 24.55 -6.52
C LEU A 89 7.59 23.35 -5.80
N VAL A 90 6.86 22.25 -5.58
CA VAL A 90 7.44 21.01 -5.03
C VAL A 90 8.57 20.51 -5.92
N GLN A 91 8.35 20.46 -7.23
CA GLN A 91 9.37 20.01 -8.18
C GLN A 91 10.58 20.95 -8.23
N TRP A 92 10.36 22.26 -8.15
CA TRP A 92 11.42 23.26 -8.16
C TRP A 92 12.25 23.22 -6.87
N LEU A 93 11.61 23.15 -5.70
CA LEU A 93 12.30 22.97 -4.41
C LEU A 93 13.17 21.71 -4.45
N THR A 94 12.58 20.56 -4.78
CA THR A 94 13.31 19.28 -4.79
C THR A 94 14.42 19.21 -5.83
N GLY A 95 14.26 19.88 -6.99
CA GLY A 95 15.23 19.86 -8.07
C GLY A 95 16.35 20.90 -7.98
N ARG A 96 16.15 22.01 -7.25
CA ARG A 96 17.09 23.14 -7.19
C ARG A 96 17.68 23.39 -5.80
N THR A 97 17.11 22.80 -4.76
CA THR A 97 17.58 22.99 -3.38
C THR A 97 18.12 21.68 -2.80
N ARG A 98 18.66 21.75 -1.58
CA ARG A 98 19.11 20.57 -0.81
C ARG A 98 18.01 20.00 0.09
N LEU A 99 16.76 20.45 -0.05
CA LEU A 99 15.65 19.91 0.75
C LEU A 99 15.35 18.46 0.37
N SER A 100 15.00 17.66 1.37
CA SER A 100 14.39 16.35 1.14
C SER A 100 13.02 16.52 0.51
N GLU A 101 12.60 15.50 -0.26
CA GLU A 101 11.31 15.53 -0.95
C GLU A 101 10.13 15.71 0.03
N ASP A 102 10.14 15.00 1.15
CA ASP A 102 9.11 15.13 2.20
C ASP A 102 9.07 16.54 2.81
N ALA A 103 10.23 17.18 3.00
CA ALA A 103 10.30 18.54 3.54
C ALA A 103 9.76 19.57 2.54
N ALA A 104 10.04 19.40 1.25
CA ALA A 104 9.51 20.27 0.20
C ALA A 104 7.98 20.13 0.08
N ILE A 105 7.47 18.90 0.11
CA ILE A 105 6.03 18.60 0.12
C ILE A 105 5.38 19.25 1.34
N GLY A 106 5.94 19.06 2.54
CA GLY A 106 5.43 19.62 3.79
C GLY A 106 5.41 21.16 3.78
N ALA A 107 6.47 21.80 3.27
CA ALA A 107 6.54 23.26 3.17
C ALA A 107 5.45 23.83 2.24
N VAL A 108 5.29 23.25 1.05
CA VAL A 108 4.25 23.69 0.09
C VAL A 108 2.85 23.43 0.67
N LEU A 109 2.61 22.26 1.25
CA LEU A 109 1.38 21.91 1.94
C LEU A 109 1.00 22.97 2.99
N SER A 110 1.90 23.29 3.92
CA SER A 110 1.63 24.24 5.00
C SER A 110 1.35 25.65 4.49
N VAL A 111 2.13 26.14 3.51
CA VAL A 111 1.96 27.49 2.96
C VAL A 111 0.64 27.62 2.20
N PHE A 112 0.34 26.67 1.32
CA PHE A 112 -0.90 26.72 0.53
C PHE A 112 -2.13 26.53 1.40
N PHE A 113 -2.07 25.63 2.38
CA PHE A 113 -3.16 25.45 3.33
C PHE A 113 -3.40 26.74 4.13
N GLY A 114 -2.35 27.32 4.72
CA GLY A 114 -2.44 28.58 5.47
C GLY A 114 -2.99 29.73 4.61
N ALA A 115 -2.47 29.88 3.39
CA ALA A 115 -2.95 30.88 2.44
C ALA A 115 -4.42 30.67 2.05
N GLY A 116 -4.83 29.43 1.80
CA GLY A 116 -6.20 29.06 1.49
C GLY A 116 -7.17 29.39 2.62
N ILE A 117 -6.80 29.06 3.87
CA ILE A 117 -7.60 29.40 5.04
C ILE A 117 -7.71 30.92 5.23
N VAL A 118 -6.61 31.67 5.10
CA VAL A 118 -6.64 33.14 5.18
C VAL A 118 -7.58 33.73 4.11
N LEU A 119 -7.47 33.27 2.87
CA LEU A 119 -8.35 33.70 1.77
C LEU A 119 -9.82 33.37 2.07
N LEU A 120 -10.11 32.16 2.57
CA LEU A 120 -11.46 31.76 2.92
C LEU A 120 -12.03 32.64 4.04
N THR A 121 -11.24 32.93 5.08
CA THR A 121 -11.64 33.83 6.17
C THR A 121 -11.93 35.23 5.66
N VAL A 122 -11.09 35.77 4.76
CA VAL A 122 -11.32 37.08 4.13
C VAL A 122 -12.60 37.09 3.30
N ILE A 123 -12.87 36.03 2.53
CA ILE A 123 -14.11 35.90 1.75
C ILE A 123 -15.34 35.88 2.67
N GLN A 124 -15.25 35.16 3.79
CA GLN A 124 -16.34 35.07 4.77
C GLN A 124 -16.62 36.43 5.45
N THR A 125 -15.61 37.27 5.67
CA THR A 125 -15.77 38.58 6.32
C THR A 125 -16.21 39.69 5.36
N LEU A 126 -15.90 39.57 4.06
CA LEU A 126 -16.21 40.62 3.07
C LEU A 126 -17.71 40.83 2.81
N GLY A 127 -18.60 39.90 3.18
CA GLY A 127 -20.06 39.98 2.96
C GLY A 127 -20.49 40.04 1.48
N ALA A 128 -19.54 40.26 0.57
CA ALA A 128 -19.68 40.34 -0.88
C ALA A 128 -19.66 38.93 -1.46
N GLY A 129 -20.85 38.37 -1.63
CA GLY A 129 -21.03 37.09 -2.31
C GLY A 129 -21.37 35.98 -1.33
N ARG A 130 -22.24 35.09 -1.80
CA ARG A 130 -22.78 33.97 -1.03
C ARG A 130 -21.65 32.96 -0.69
N ALA A 131 -20.83 33.25 0.32
CA ALA A 131 -19.74 32.39 0.78
C ALA A 131 -20.22 31.01 1.29
N ALA A 132 -21.52 30.89 1.59
CA ALA A 132 -22.16 29.62 1.89
C ALA A 132 -21.81 28.55 0.83
N GLY A 133 -21.38 27.37 1.25
CA GLY A 133 -21.08 26.25 0.35
C GLY A 133 -19.62 26.14 -0.13
N LEU A 134 -18.71 27.07 0.21
CA LEU A 134 -17.27 26.79 0.02
C LEU A 134 -16.80 25.66 0.94
N GLU A 135 -17.38 25.53 2.13
CA GLU A 135 -17.14 24.41 3.05
C GLU A 135 -17.59 23.06 2.46
N ASP A 136 -18.74 23.05 1.75
CA ASP A 136 -19.23 21.87 1.03
C ASP A 136 -18.27 21.45 -0.10
N PHE A 137 -17.53 22.40 -0.68
CA PHE A 137 -16.49 22.11 -1.66
C PHE A 137 -15.26 21.43 -1.03
N LEU A 138 -14.99 21.67 0.27
CA LEU A 138 -13.87 21.05 0.98
C LEU A 138 -14.20 19.65 1.48
N LEU A 139 -15.40 19.52 2.07
CA LEU A 139 -15.89 18.27 2.65
C LEU A 139 -16.50 17.33 1.61
N GLY A 140 -16.87 17.88 0.44
CA GLY A 140 -17.53 17.15 -0.63
C GLY A 140 -19.03 16.99 -0.37
N ALA A 141 -19.84 17.15 -1.41
CA ALA A 141 -21.28 16.95 -1.36
C ALA A 141 -21.69 15.63 -2.06
N THR A 142 -21.06 14.52 -1.69
CA THR A 142 -21.17 13.24 -2.44
C THR A 142 -22.59 12.70 -2.48
N ALA A 143 -23.37 12.91 -1.41
CA ALA A 143 -24.78 12.51 -1.35
C ALA A 143 -25.68 13.27 -2.35
N GLY A 144 -25.27 14.47 -2.78
CA GLY A 144 -26.00 15.33 -3.72
C GLY A 144 -25.52 15.21 -5.17
N MET A 145 -24.79 14.15 -5.52
CA MET A 145 -24.19 14.01 -6.85
C MET A 145 -25.25 14.00 -7.96
N LEU A 146 -25.06 14.89 -8.94
CA LEU A 146 -25.92 14.97 -10.12
C LEU A 146 -25.46 14.01 -11.22
N TRP A 147 -26.33 13.73 -12.20
CA TRP A 147 -25.99 12.91 -13.37
C TRP A 147 -24.78 13.47 -14.14
N SER A 148 -24.71 14.80 -14.30
CA SER A 148 -23.58 15.48 -14.94
C SER A 148 -22.27 15.27 -14.19
N ASP A 149 -22.31 15.22 -12.86
CA ASP A 149 -21.14 15.00 -12.02
C ASP A 149 -20.64 13.56 -12.17
N ALA A 150 -21.56 12.59 -12.14
CA ALA A 150 -21.27 11.18 -12.38
C ALA A 150 -20.64 10.95 -13.76
N LEU A 151 -21.16 11.62 -14.79
CA LEU A 151 -20.65 11.54 -16.16
C LEU A 151 -19.27 12.18 -16.29
N THR A 152 -19.01 13.27 -15.56
CA THR A 152 -17.68 13.90 -15.48
C THR A 152 -16.67 12.97 -14.83
N ILE A 153 -17.04 12.29 -13.73
CA ILE A 153 -16.20 11.25 -13.11
C ILE A 153 -15.96 10.10 -14.08
N ALA A 154 -17.00 9.61 -14.76
CA ALA A 154 -16.88 8.46 -15.64
C ALA A 154 -15.97 8.75 -16.83
N LEU A 155 -16.18 9.85 -17.55
CA LEU A 155 -15.36 10.24 -18.69
C LEU A 155 -13.95 10.65 -18.27
N GLY A 156 -13.83 11.50 -17.24
CA GLY A 156 -12.54 11.95 -16.74
C GLY A 156 -11.71 10.80 -16.16
N GLY A 157 -12.33 9.93 -15.37
CA GLY A 157 -11.72 8.71 -14.85
C GLY A 157 -11.29 7.76 -15.95
N LEU A 158 -12.11 7.55 -16.98
CA LEU A 158 -11.73 6.74 -18.14
C LEU A 158 -10.52 7.32 -18.88
N LEU A 159 -10.51 8.63 -19.14
CA LEU A 159 -9.39 9.32 -19.78
C LEU A 159 -8.10 9.18 -18.97
N VAL A 160 -8.16 9.35 -17.64
CA VAL A 160 -7.02 9.13 -16.76
C VAL A 160 -6.56 7.68 -16.82
N LEU A 161 -7.46 6.70 -16.73
CA LEU A 161 -7.10 5.28 -16.78
C LEU A 161 -6.42 4.91 -18.12
N LEU A 162 -6.91 5.45 -19.23
CA LEU A 162 -6.27 5.29 -20.55
C LEU A 162 -4.88 5.92 -20.57
N ALA A 163 -4.73 7.13 -20.03
CA ALA A 163 -3.44 7.80 -19.94
C ALA A 163 -2.45 7.04 -19.03
N VAL A 164 -2.91 6.50 -17.90
CA VAL A 164 -2.14 5.62 -17.03
C VAL A 164 -1.72 4.36 -17.79
N GLY A 165 -2.62 3.75 -18.56
CA GLY A 165 -2.31 2.57 -19.39
C GLY A 165 -1.23 2.86 -20.43
N ALA A 166 -1.32 4.01 -21.10
CA ALA A 166 -0.34 4.47 -22.09
C ALA A 166 1.02 4.80 -21.47
N LEU A 167 1.02 5.41 -20.28
CA LEU A 167 2.22 5.85 -19.55
C LEU A 167 2.75 4.81 -18.55
N HIS A 168 2.17 3.60 -18.49
CA HIS A 168 2.50 2.64 -17.45
C HIS A 168 3.99 2.22 -17.50
N ARG A 169 4.57 2.05 -18.71
CA ARG A 169 5.97 1.66 -18.89
C ARG A 169 6.93 2.70 -18.31
N PRO A 170 6.91 3.98 -18.74
CA PRO A 170 7.82 4.98 -18.20
C PRO A 170 7.62 5.25 -16.71
N MET A 171 6.38 5.20 -16.21
CA MET A 171 6.09 5.37 -14.78
C MET A 171 6.65 4.21 -13.93
N LEU A 172 6.54 2.98 -14.42
CA LEU A 172 7.03 1.79 -13.71
C LEU A 172 8.56 1.76 -13.70
N LEU A 173 9.20 2.00 -14.84
CA LEU A 173 10.66 2.01 -14.95
C LEU A 173 11.27 3.07 -14.05
N THR A 174 10.73 4.28 -14.05
CA THR A 174 11.22 5.35 -13.16
C THR A 174 10.93 5.10 -11.68
N ALA A 175 9.93 4.29 -11.33
CA ALA A 175 9.64 3.91 -9.95
C ALA A 175 10.59 2.83 -9.39
N PHE A 176 11.00 1.87 -10.20
CA PHE A 176 11.85 0.75 -9.75
C PHE A 176 13.33 0.95 -10.03
N ASP A 177 13.68 1.49 -11.20
CA ASP A 177 15.07 1.71 -11.61
C ASP A 177 15.22 3.00 -12.46
N PRO A 178 15.40 4.17 -11.81
CA PRO A 178 15.59 5.43 -12.51
C PRO A 178 16.91 5.48 -13.30
N GLU A 179 17.93 4.71 -12.94
CA GLU A 179 19.20 4.68 -13.68
C GLU A 179 19.05 3.94 -15.01
N TYR A 180 18.43 2.77 -14.98
CA TYR A 180 18.07 2.02 -16.18
C TYR A 180 17.09 2.80 -17.07
N ALA A 181 16.10 3.48 -16.48
CA ALA A 181 15.19 4.33 -17.25
C ALA A 181 15.95 5.41 -18.05
N ARG A 182 16.97 6.04 -17.44
CA ARG A 182 17.81 7.03 -18.13
C ARG A 182 18.68 6.42 -19.23
N SER A 183 19.23 5.23 -19.01
CA SER A 183 20.11 4.58 -20.00
C SER A 183 19.36 4.21 -21.29
N ILE A 184 18.06 3.91 -21.21
CA ILE A 184 17.20 3.63 -22.37
C ILE A 184 16.50 4.89 -22.93
N GLY A 185 16.87 6.10 -22.46
CA GLY A 185 16.38 7.37 -23.01
C GLY A 185 15.08 7.92 -22.40
N ILE A 186 14.60 7.38 -21.27
CA ILE A 186 13.43 7.92 -20.57
C ILE A 186 13.85 9.11 -19.70
N ASP A 187 13.23 10.26 -19.93
CA ASP A 187 13.37 11.43 -19.07
C ASP A 187 12.55 11.26 -17.79
N ILE A 188 13.26 11.03 -16.67
CA ILE A 188 12.66 10.86 -15.33
C ILE A 188 11.78 12.06 -14.97
N ARG A 189 12.20 13.28 -15.30
CA ARG A 189 11.47 14.50 -14.90
C ARG A 189 10.11 14.57 -15.58
N ARG A 190 10.05 14.17 -16.86
CA ARG A 190 8.80 14.11 -17.61
C ARG A 190 7.88 13.01 -17.10
N ALA A 191 8.43 11.85 -16.78
CA ALA A 191 7.65 10.76 -16.19
C ALA A 191 7.05 11.16 -14.83
N ASP A 192 7.84 11.81 -13.97
CA ASP A 192 7.38 12.32 -12.68
C ASP A 192 6.28 13.36 -12.84
N LEU A 193 6.49 14.32 -13.74
CA LEU A 193 5.50 15.36 -14.05
C LEU A 193 4.21 14.73 -14.60
N ALA A 194 4.31 13.70 -15.44
CA ALA A 194 3.15 13.00 -15.96
C ALA A 194 2.39 12.26 -14.84
N MET A 195 3.09 11.58 -13.92
CA MET A 195 2.46 10.96 -12.74
C MET A 195 1.70 11.99 -11.91
N MET A 196 2.36 13.11 -11.62
CA MET A 196 1.79 14.19 -10.81
C MET A 196 0.62 14.89 -11.53
N ALA A 197 0.69 15.06 -12.85
CA ALA A 197 -0.40 15.61 -13.65
C ALA A 197 -1.63 14.69 -13.68
N LEU A 198 -1.43 13.37 -13.74
CA LEU A 198 -2.53 12.40 -13.65
C LEU A 198 -3.21 12.45 -12.28
N VAL A 199 -2.41 12.53 -11.20
CA VAL A 199 -2.93 12.71 -9.84
C VAL A 199 -3.70 14.02 -9.72
N LEU A 200 -3.13 15.13 -10.21
CA LEU A 200 -3.80 16.43 -10.25
C LEU A 200 -5.13 16.36 -11.00
N ALA A 201 -5.17 15.71 -12.17
CA ALA A 201 -6.40 15.55 -12.94
C ALA A 201 -7.47 14.79 -12.15
N VAL A 202 -7.12 13.65 -11.54
CA VAL A 202 -8.04 12.88 -10.68
C VAL A 202 -8.50 13.70 -9.48
N THR A 203 -7.58 14.42 -8.84
CA THR A 203 -7.89 15.27 -7.68
C THR A 203 -8.89 16.35 -8.07
N VAL A 204 -8.68 17.08 -9.16
CA VAL A 204 -9.58 18.16 -9.60
C VAL A 204 -10.96 17.62 -9.99
N ILE A 205 -11.04 16.47 -10.68
CA ILE A 205 -12.31 15.81 -11.02
C ILE A 205 -13.06 15.39 -9.74
N GLY A 206 -12.34 14.81 -8.78
CA GLY A 206 -12.93 14.30 -7.53
C GLY A 206 -13.25 15.37 -6.50
N LEU A 207 -12.52 16.49 -6.48
CA LEU A 207 -12.55 17.47 -5.39
C LEU A 207 -13.97 18.01 -5.11
N LYS A 208 -14.68 18.45 -6.15
CA LYS A 208 -16.04 19.00 -6.00
C LYS A 208 -17.02 17.98 -5.42
N ILE A 209 -16.92 16.73 -5.88
CA ILE A 209 -17.96 15.71 -5.67
C ILE A 209 -17.73 14.97 -4.36
N VAL A 210 -16.47 14.70 -4.08
CA VAL A 210 -16.03 13.76 -3.05
C VAL A 210 -15.30 14.46 -1.91
N GLY A 211 -14.77 15.66 -2.15
CA GLY A 211 -14.07 16.44 -1.15
C GLY A 211 -12.59 16.08 -1.05
N LEU A 212 -11.85 16.97 -0.39
CA LEU A 212 -10.39 16.90 -0.27
C LEU A 212 -9.93 15.66 0.51
N VAL A 213 -10.60 15.34 1.62
CA VAL A 213 -10.19 14.23 2.50
C VAL A 213 -10.36 12.89 1.82
N LEU A 214 -11.51 12.67 1.17
CA LEU A 214 -11.82 11.37 0.56
C LEU A 214 -10.97 11.14 -0.70
N ILE A 215 -10.67 12.16 -1.51
CA ILE A 215 -9.84 11.95 -2.70
C ILE A 215 -8.40 11.55 -2.33
N VAL A 216 -7.82 12.17 -1.29
CA VAL A 216 -6.50 11.78 -0.76
C VAL A 216 -6.56 10.35 -0.22
N ALA A 217 -7.60 10.00 0.54
CA ALA A 217 -7.78 8.65 1.06
C ALA A 217 -7.84 7.59 -0.05
N LEU A 218 -8.59 7.85 -1.13
CA LEU A 218 -8.72 6.94 -2.28
C LEU A 218 -7.43 6.85 -3.12
N LEU A 219 -6.58 7.88 -3.12
CA LEU A 219 -5.28 7.86 -3.78
C LEU A 219 -4.21 7.10 -2.98
N VAL A 220 -4.37 6.95 -1.65
CA VAL A 220 -3.34 6.39 -0.77
C VAL A 220 -3.73 5.01 -0.23
N ILE A 221 -4.92 4.85 0.36
CA ILE A 221 -5.31 3.64 1.08
C ILE A 221 -5.41 2.41 0.15
N PRO A 222 -6.08 2.47 -1.02
CA PRO A 222 -6.20 1.30 -1.89
C PRO A 222 -4.85 0.80 -2.45
N PRO A 223 -3.91 1.65 -2.91
CA PRO A 223 -2.55 1.22 -3.27
C PRO A 223 -1.80 0.49 -2.15
N VAL A 224 -1.84 1.04 -0.94
CA VAL A 224 -1.18 0.44 0.23
C VAL A 224 -1.82 -0.92 0.54
N THR A 225 -3.15 -0.99 0.49
CA THR A 225 -3.92 -2.24 0.67
C THR A 225 -3.49 -3.29 -0.35
N ALA A 226 -3.42 -2.92 -1.63
CA ALA A 226 -3.04 -3.83 -2.72
C ALA A 226 -1.61 -4.38 -2.58
N ARG A 227 -0.68 -3.58 -2.04
CA ARG A 227 0.74 -3.97 -1.88
C ARG A 227 0.95 -5.14 -0.90
N PHE A 228 0.00 -5.40 -0.01
CA PHE A 228 0.07 -6.56 0.89
C PHE A 228 -0.18 -7.89 0.15
N TRP A 229 -0.90 -7.87 -0.97
CA TRP A 229 -1.33 -9.09 -1.68
C TRP A 229 -0.39 -9.51 -2.80
N THR A 230 0.29 -8.57 -3.45
CA THR A 230 1.12 -8.88 -4.63
C THR A 230 2.33 -7.97 -4.76
N ASP A 231 3.39 -8.54 -5.32
CA ASP A 231 4.62 -7.82 -5.64
C ASP A 231 4.66 -7.25 -7.06
N ARG A 232 3.77 -7.71 -7.93
CA ARG A 232 3.73 -7.32 -9.35
C ARG A 232 2.98 -5.99 -9.51
N ALA A 233 3.67 -4.93 -9.94
CA ALA A 233 3.10 -3.58 -10.04
C ALA A 233 1.79 -3.50 -10.82
N GLY A 234 1.65 -4.20 -11.95
CA GLY A 234 0.39 -4.25 -12.70
C GLY A 234 -0.77 -4.87 -11.91
N HIS A 235 -0.48 -5.91 -11.10
CA HIS A 235 -1.50 -6.51 -10.24
C HIS A 235 -1.81 -5.60 -9.04
N VAL A 236 -0.81 -4.86 -8.52
CA VAL A 236 -1.06 -3.84 -7.48
C VAL A 236 -2.04 -2.80 -8.01
N ALA A 237 -1.86 -2.31 -9.24
CA ALA A 237 -2.75 -1.30 -9.82
C ALA A 237 -4.19 -1.82 -9.98
N LEU A 238 -4.35 -3.06 -10.46
CA LEU A 238 -5.67 -3.69 -10.61
C LEU A 238 -6.37 -3.91 -9.26
N ILE A 239 -5.64 -4.44 -8.27
CA ILE A 239 -6.19 -4.67 -6.92
C ILE A 239 -6.50 -3.33 -6.24
N ALA A 240 -5.67 -2.30 -6.42
CA ALA A 240 -5.90 -0.97 -5.87
C ALA A 240 -7.13 -0.31 -6.50
N GLY A 241 -7.30 -0.42 -7.82
CA GLY A 241 -8.52 0.01 -8.50
C GLY A 241 -9.76 -0.73 -7.99
N GLY A 242 -9.68 -2.06 -7.87
CA GLY A 242 -10.76 -2.88 -7.32
C GLY A 242 -11.11 -2.53 -5.88
N ALA A 243 -10.11 -2.36 -5.00
CA ALA A 243 -10.31 -1.99 -3.61
C ALA A 243 -10.85 -0.56 -3.47
N GLY A 244 -10.36 0.38 -4.28
CA GLY A 244 -10.87 1.75 -4.34
C GLY A 244 -12.33 1.78 -4.79
N GLY A 245 -12.65 1.09 -5.89
CA GLY A 245 -14.02 0.97 -6.39
C GLY A 245 -14.96 0.29 -5.40
N LEU A 246 -14.52 -0.80 -4.78
CA LEU A 246 -15.28 -1.52 -3.77
C LEU A 246 -15.55 -0.65 -2.54
N SER A 247 -14.54 0.11 -2.08
CA SER A 247 -14.72 1.03 -0.95
C SER A 247 -15.71 2.15 -1.27
N GLY A 248 -15.64 2.73 -2.48
CA GLY A 248 -16.58 3.73 -2.96
C GLY A 248 -18.00 3.19 -3.05
N TYR A 249 -18.18 2.00 -3.62
CA TYR A 249 -19.47 1.34 -3.74
C TYR A 249 -20.10 1.00 -2.39
N LEU A 250 -19.36 0.26 -1.54
CA LEU A 250 -19.83 -0.17 -0.23
C LEU A 250 -20.07 1.02 0.70
N GLY A 251 -19.18 2.02 0.68
CA GLY A 251 -19.33 3.22 1.50
C GLY A 251 -20.53 4.07 1.09
N ALA A 252 -20.77 4.22 -0.21
CA ALA A 252 -21.97 4.89 -0.71
C ALA A 252 -23.26 4.13 -0.38
N ALA A 253 -23.27 2.80 -0.56
CA ALA A 253 -24.41 1.95 -0.22
C ALA A 253 -24.72 1.99 1.29
N LEU A 254 -23.69 1.93 2.14
CA LEU A 254 -23.86 2.07 3.59
C LEU A 254 -24.40 3.45 3.97
N SER A 255 -23.86 4.52 3.39
CA SER A 255 -24.35 5.89 3.61
C SER A 255 -25.82 6.05 3.23
N ALA A 256 -26.28 5.38 2.17
CA ALA A 256 -27.68 5.44 1.75
C ALA A 256 -28.66 4.80 2.76
N THR A 257 -28.18 3.91 3.64
CA THR A 257 -29.02 3.26 4.67
C THR A 257 -29.17 4.07 5.95
N ALA A 258 -28.33 5.08 6.16
CA ALA A 258 -28.28 5.90 7.35
C ALA A 258 -28.46 7.39 6.99
N PRO A 259 -29.70 7.89 6.93
CA PRO A 259 -29.95 9.29 6.66
C PRO A 259 -29.28 10.16 7.74
N ALA A 260 -28.53 11.17 7.32
CA ALA A 260 -27.69 12.10 8.12
C ALA A 260 -26.20 11.74 8.31
N LEU A 261 -25.70 10.59 7.81
CA LEU A 261 -24.26 10.36 7.80
C LEU A 261 -23.59 10.90 6.52
N PRO A 262 -22.43 11.58 6.63
CA PRO A 262 -21.71 12.09 5.47
C PRO A 262 -21.07 10.94 4.68
N THR A 263 -21.38 10.85 3.40
CA THR A 263 -20.95 9.75 2.52
C THR A 263 -19.43 9.67 2.38
N GLY A 264 -18.75 10.82 2.30
CA GLY A 264 -17.30 10.89 2.14
C GLY A 264 -16.53 10.16 3.25
N PRO A 265 -16.68 10.57 4.52
CA PRO A 265 -16.08 9.89 5.67
C PRO A 265 -16.42 8.40 5.79
N ILE A 266 -17.65 7.98 5.42
CA ILE A 266 -18.01 6.56 5.43
C ILE A 266 -17.15 5.77 4.44
N ILE A 267 -16.97 6.27 3.22
CA ILE A 267 -16.11 5.61 2.21
C ILE A 267 -14.68 5.50 2.75
N VAL A 268 -14.15 6.54 3.43
CA VAL A 268 -12.81 6.48 4.05
C VAL A 268 -12.74 5.36 5.10
N LEU A 269 -13.74 5.25 5.98
CA LEU A 269 -13.80 4.20 7.00
C LEU A 269 -13.88 2.80 6.39
N VAL A 270 -14.64 2.64 5.30
CA VAL A 270 -14.70 1.37 4.56
C VAL A 270 -13.36 1.05 3.90
N ALA A 271 -12.71 2.02 3.25
CA ALA A 271 -11.39 1.85 2.66
C ALA A 271 -10.36 1.44 3.74
N PHE A 272 -10.40 2.07 4.91
CA PHE A 272 -9.55 1.71 6.04
C PHE A 272 -9.86 0.32 6.60
N ALA A 273 -11.14 -0.07 6.66
CA ALA A 273 -11.52 -1.42 7.07
C ALA A 273 -10.95 -2.50 6.11
N LEU A 274 -11.01 -2.25 4.79
CA LEU A 274 -10.38 -3.11 3.79
C LEU A 274 -8.85 -3.17 3.96
N PHE A 275 -8.21 -2.03 4.23
CA PHE A 275 -6.79 -1.96 4.56
C PHE A 275 -6.44 -2.76 5.82
N ALA A 276 -7.20 -2.60 6.91
CA ALA A 276 -6.95 -3.30 8.17
C ALA A 276 -7.14 -4.82 8.02
N LEU A 277 -8.17 -5.23 7.28
CA LEU A 277 -8.40 -6.64 6.95
C LEU A 277 -7.23 -7.22 6.15
N SER A 278 -6.75 -6.47 5.16
CA SER A 278 -5.59 -6.83 4.35
C SER A 278 -4.30 -6.94 5.18
N LEU A 279 -4.05 -5.99 6.09
CA LEU A 279 -2.90 -5.99 7.00
C LEU A 279 -2.90 -7.23 7.91
N LEU A 280 -4.08 -7.68 8.35
CA LEU A 280 -4.20 -8.84 9.23
C LEU A 280 -4.06 -10.16 8.44
N LEU A 281 -4.74 -10.28 7.30
CA LEU A 281 -4.91 -11.54 6.58
C LEU A 281 -3.88 -11.82 5.47
N ALA A 282 -3.11 -10.83 5.02
CA ALA A 282 -2.25 -11.00 3.85
C ALA A 282 -1.20 -12.13 4.04
N PRO A 283 -1.05 -13.05 3.06
CA PRO A 283 -0.27 -14.27 3.22
C PRO A 283 1.25 -14.06 3.29
N GLY A 284 1.78 -13.04 2.61
CA GLY A 284 3.22 -12.75 2.60
C GLY A 284 3.66 -11.78 3.71
N ARG A 285 2.89 -10.69 3.86
CA ARG A 285 3.22 -9.51 4.67
C ARG A 285 2.26 -9.26 5.84
N GLY A 286 1.21 -10.05 5.98
CA GLY A 286 0.22 -9.84 7.04
C GLY A 286 0.78 -10.20 8.41
N VAL A 287 0.24 -9.55 9.45
CA VAL A 287 0.67 -9.75 10.85
C VAL A 287 0.45 -11.20 11.28
N LEU A 288 -0.67 -11.82 10.89
CA LEU A 288 -0.94 -13.22 11.21
C LEU A 288 0.02 -14.17 10.50
N ALA A 289 0.30 -13.94 9.21
CA ALA A 289 1.25 -14.75 8.46
C ALA A 289 2.67 -14.64 9.03
N ALA A 290 3.09 -13.43 9.42
CA ALA A 290 4.37 -13.19 10.08
C ALA A 290 4.43 -13.91 11.45
N ALA A 291 3.38 -13.80 12.26
CA ALA A 291 3.30 -14.48 13.55
C ALA A 291 3.32 -16.01 13.41
N VAL A 292 2.60 -16.57 12.43
CA VAL A 292 2.61 -18.01 12.13
C VAL A 292 3.98 -18.46 11.64
N ARG A 293 4.62 -17.70 10.74
CA ARG A 293 5.97 -18.01 10.25
C ARG A 293 7.00 -17.95 11.37
N HIS A 294 6.92 -16.95 12.25
CA HIS A 294 7.79 -16.84 13.42
C HIS A 294 7.59 -17.99 14.41
N ARG A 295 6.33 -18.36 14.71
CA ARG A 295 6.02 -19.53 15.54
C ARG A 295 6.56 -20.82 14.93
N ARG A 296 6.33 -21.07 13.63
CA ARG A 296 6.86 -22.23 12.92
C ARG A 296 8.39 -22.26 12.88
N PHE A 297 9.03 -21.11 12.72
CA PHE A 297 10.49 -21.00 12.78
C PHE A 297 10.99 -21.35 14.18
N ARG A 298 10.42 -20.76 15.23
CA ARG A 298 10.74 -21.05 16.63
C ARG A 298 10.56 -22.54 16.95
N ASP A 299 9.44 -23.15 16.54
CA ASP A 299 9.18 -24.57 16.76
C ASP A 299 10.20 -25.46 16.03
N ARG A 300 10.62 -25.10 14.80
CA ARG A 300 11.69 -25.80 14.07
C ARG A 300 13.04 -25.70 14.78
N VAL A 301 13.39 -24.51 15.28
CA VAL A 301 14.63 -24.28 16.06
C VAL A 301 14.65 -25.15 17.31
N HIS A 302 13.59 -25.11 18.13
CA HIS A 302 13.52 -25.92 19.34
C HIS A 302 13.57 -27.42 19.04
N LEU A 303 12.88 -27.87 17.99
CA LEU A 303 12.91 -29.29 17.62
C LEU A 303 14.30 -29.72 17.15
N ARG A 304 14.99 -28.90 16.34
CA ARG A 304 16.37 -29.17 15.89
C ARG A 304 17.35 -29.17 17.07
N GLN A 305 17.31 -28.16 17.94
CA GLN A 305 18.15 -28.08 19.13
C GLN A 305 17.90 -29.26 20.09
N GLY A 306 16.63 -29.63 20.29
CA GLY A 306 16.26 -30.80 21.10
C GLY A 306 16.80 -32.11 20.53
N LEU A 307 16.74 -32.30 19.21
CA LEU A 307 17.32 -33.47 18.55
C LEU A 307 18.85 -33.51 18.68
N LEU A 308 19.54 -32.37 18.56
CA LEU A 308 20.98 -32.29 18.75
C LEU A 308 21.37 -32.55 20.22
N ALA A 309 20.60 -32.05 21.19
CA ALA A 309 20.80 -32.33 22.60
C ALA A 309 20.65 -33.83 22.92
N ILE A 310 19.61 -34.49 22.36
CA ILE A 310 19.45 -35.95 22.46
C ILE A 310 20.66 -36.67 21.86
N ALA A 311 21.14 -36.25 20.69
CA ALA A 311 22.28 -36.88 20.03
C ALA A 311 23.59 -36.74 20.83
N GLN A 312 23.74 -35.66 21.58
CA GLN A 312 24.92 -35.37 22.40
C GLN A 312 24.79 -35.86 23.86
N GLY A 313 23.65 -36.45 24.23
CA GLY A 313 23.39 -36.89 25.62
C GLY A 313 23.22 -35.72 26.61
N GLN A 314 22.85 -34.53 26.13
CA GLN A 314 22.63 -33.36 26.97
C GLN A 314 21.19 -33.32 27.52
N ALA A 315 21.04 -32.85 28.76
CA ALA A 315 19.73 -32.70 29.37
C ALA A 315 18.96 -31.50 28.76
N ILE A 316 17.69 -31.71 28.44
CA ILE A 316 16.81 -30.67 27.88
C ILE A 316 15.96 -30.09 29.01
N HIS A 317 16.14 -28.80 29.34
CA HIS A 317 15.38 -28.12 30.40
C HIS A 317 14.28 -27.20 29.86
N GLU A 318 14.35 -26.82 28.58
CA GLU A 318 13.41 -25.89 27.97
C GLU A 318 12.01 -26.53 27.79
N PRO A 319 10.95 -25.98 28.40
CA PRO A 319 9.63 -26.62 28.43
C PRO A 319 8.98 -26.71 27.04
N LEU A 320 9.22 -25.73 26.17
CA LEU A 320 8.70 -25.74 24.80
C LEU A 320 9.33 -26.89 23.98
N THR A 321 10.64 -27.07 24.09
CA THR A 321 11.37 -28.17 23.42
C THR A 321 10.84 -29.54 23.86
N LEU A 322 10.66 -29.75 25.16
CA LEU A 322 10.10 -31.00 25.70
C LEU A 322 8.68 -31.25 25.18
N ARG A 323 7.82 -30.23 25.17
CA ARG A 323 6.44 -30.34 24.64
C ARG A 323 6.43 -30.72 23.16
N LEU A 324 7.27 -30.09 22.33
CA LEU A 324 7.35 -30.37 20.90
C LEU A 324 7.88 -31.78 20.62
N LEU A 325 8.94 -32.21 21.31
CA LEU A 325 9.50 -33.55 21.18
C LEU A 325 8.51 -34.64 21.62
N ARG A 326 7.77 -34.41 22.71
CA ARG A 326 6.70 -35.33 23.17
C ARG A 326 5.57 -35.42 22.16
N ARG A 327 5.10 -34.27 21.67
CA ARG A 327 4.03 -34.20 20.65
C ARG A 327 4.42 -34.91 19.35
N ALA A 328 5.70 -34.88 19.01
CA ALA A 328 6.26 -35.58 17.85
C ALA A 328 6.58 -37.07 18.11
N GLY A 329 6.35 -37.60 19.33
CA GLY A 329 6.65 -38.98 19.69
C GLY A 329 8.14 -39.31 19.79
N LEU A 330 9.00 -38.29 19.89
CA LEU A 330 10.47 -38.44 19.90
C LEU A 330 11.02 -38.70 21.30
N ILE A 331 10.29 -38.28 22.34
CA ILE A 331 10.61 -38.57 23.74
C ILE A 331 9.36 -39.04 24.48
N ARG A 332 9.54 -39.89 25.48
CA ARG A 332 8.49 -40.37 26.39
C ARG A 332 8.19 -39.33 27.49
N ALA A 333 7.16 -39.60 28.31
CA ALA A 333 6.75 -38.72 29.40
C ALA A 333 7.85 -38.55 30.47
N ASP A 334 8.69 -39.57 30.66
CA ASP A 334 9.87 -39.59 31.52
C ASP A 334 11.07 -38.79 30.96
N GLY A 335 10.97 -38.27 29.73
CA GLY A 335 12.06 -37.55 29.06
C GLY A 335 13.04 -38.45 28.31
N VAL A 336 12.85 -39.77 28.33
CA VAL A 336 13.74 -40.73 27.65
C VAL A 336 13.43 -40.74 26.14
N PRO A 337 14.45 -40.64 25.26
CA PRO A 337 14.25 -40.65 23.82
C PRO A 337 13.74 -42.01 23.31
N THR A 338 12.70 -41.98 22.48
CA THR A 338 12.16 -43.16 21.81
C THR A 338 13.15 -43.65 20.74
N GLN A 339 12.97 -44.88 20.22
CA GLN A 339 13.79 -45.38 19.11
C GLN A 339 13.71 -44.45 17.88
N ALA A 340 12.52 -43.93 17.58
CA ALA A 340 12.31 -42.91 16.55
C ALA A 340 13.04 -41.59 16.88
N GLY A 341 12.99 -41.15 18.14
CA GLY A 341 13.75 -40.01 18.65
C GLY A 341 15.25 -40.13 18.42
N ARG A 342 15.84 -41.29 18.81
CA ARG A 342 17.27 -41.58 18.60
C ARG A 342 17.62 -41.61 17.11
N ALA A 343 16.82 -42.28 16.28
CA ALA A 343 17.06 -42.33 14.84
C ALA A 343 17.06 -40.93 14.20
N ARG A 344 16.11 -40.07 14.59
CA ARG A 344 16.01 -38.70 14.08
C ARG A 344 17.12 -37.79 14.62
N ALA A 345 17.53 -37.98 15.87
CA ALA A 345 18.65 -37.29 16.49
C ALA A 345 19.99 -37.62 15.81
N ALA A 346 20.21 -38.91 15.48
CA ALA A 346 21.39 -39.36 14.75
C ALA A 346 21.47 -38.72 13.35
N ARG A 347 20.33 -38.65 12.65
CA ARG A 347 20.23 -37.96 11.35
C ARG A 347 20.54 -36.47 11.48
N ALA A 348 19.96 -35.79 12.47
CA ALA A 348 20.22 -34.36 12.70
C ALA A 348 21.70 -34.08 13.01
N LEU A 349 22.35 -34.94 13.81
CA LEU A 349 23.77 -34.82 14.11
C LEU A 349 24.65 -35.07 12.88
N ARG A 350 24.29 -36.06 12.05
CA ARG A 350 25.01 -36.36 10.79
C ARG A 350 24.90 -35.19 9.82
N ASP A 351 23.70 -34.63 9.67
CA ASP A 351 23.43 -33.45 8.86
C ASP A 351 24.25 -32.24 9.33
N GLU A 352 24.36 -32.00 10.65
CA GLU A 352 25.25 -30.97 11.22
C GLU A 352 26.74 -31.22 10.92
N ALA A 353 27.17 -32.48 10.90
CA ALA A 353 28.53 -32.86 10.53
C ALA A 353 28.80 -32.62 9.03
N ARG A 354 27.83 -32.95 8.17
CA ARG A 354 27.88 -32.67 6.73
C ARG A 354 27.97 -31.18 6.46
N TRP A 355 27.15 -30.36 7.10
CA TRP A 355 27.20 -28.90 7.02
C TRP A 355 28.56 -28.34 7.46
N ARG A 356 29.10 -28.81 8.58
CA ARG A 356 30.44 -28.42 9.04
C ARG A 356 31.54 -28.78 8.04
N MET A 357 31.45 -29.94 7.38
CA MET A 357 32.41 -30.35 6.36
C MET A 357 32.27 -29.52 5.09
N ALA A 358 31.05 -29.30 4.60
CA ALA A 358 30.76 -28.46 3.44
C ALA A 358 31.34 -27.05 3.60
N ARG A 359 31.15 -26.42 4.77
CA ARG A 359 31.74 -25.10 5.10
C ARG A 359 33.27 -25.10 5.06
N ARG A 360 33.93 -26.18 5.47
CA ARG A 360 35.39 -26.30 5.39
C ARG A 360 35.87 -26.45 3.95
N MET A 361 35.13 -27.19 3.12
CA MET A 361 35.45 -27.40 1.71
C MET A 361 35.22 -26.14 0.87
N ALA A 362 34.17 -25.38 1.17
CA ALA A 362 33.76 -24.18 0.45
C ALA A 362 34.29 -22.87 1.05
N ALA A 363 35.36 -22.91 1.85
CA ALA A 363 35.94 -21.72 2.48
C ALA A 363 36.44 -20.63 1.50
N HIS A 364 36.42 -20.91 0.19
CA HIS A 364 36.78 -19.99 -0.89
C HIS A 364 35.61 -19.65 -1.84
N ASP A 365 34.40 -20.16 -1.58
CA ASP A 365 33.24 -20.01 -2.46
C ASP A 365 32.12 -19.27 -1.71
N ASP A 366 31.94 -17.97 -2.01
CA ASP A 366 30.99 -17.07 -1.37
C ASP A 366 29.51 -17.44 -1.63
N THR A 367 29.27 -18.46 -2.46
CA THR A 367 27.95 -18.96 -2.81
C THR A 367 27.21 -19.68 -1.66
N LEU A 368 27.88 -19.98 -0.55
CA LEU A 368 27.35 -20.73 0.60
C LEU A 368 26.91 -19.87 1.82
N SER A 369 26.60 -18.59 1.62
CA SER A 369 26.08 -17.67 2.64
C SER A 369 24.54 -17.57 2.65
N PRO A 370 23.87 -17.29 3.79
CA PRO A 370 24.03 -17.81 5.14
C PRO A 370 22.94 -18.88 5.40
N HIS A 371 23.32 -20.13 5.68
CA HIS A 371 22.35 -21.14 6.11
C HIS A 371 21.93 -20.93 7.57
N ASP A 372 20.62 -20.85 7.81
CA ASP A 372 19.99 -20.67 9.13
C ASP A 372 20.19 -21.86 10.10
N GLY A 373 20.94 -22.89 9.72
CA GLY A 373 21.18 -24.11 10.52
C GLY A 373 19.97 -25.05 10.64
N LEU A 374 18.88 -24.78 9.92
CA LEU A 374 17.62 -25.52 9.99
C LEU A 374 17.28 -26.32 8.72
N GLU A 375 17.91 -26.01 7.59
CA GLU A 375 17.69 -26.72 6.33
C GLU A 375 18.52 -28.01 6.28
N GLU A 376 17.91 -29.07 5.79
CA GLU A 376 18.60 -30.34 5.58
C GLU A 376 19.54 -30.18 4.38
N ILE A 377 20.77 -30.67 4.49
CA ILE A 377 21.78 -30.49 3.44
C ILE A 377 21.34 -31.08 2.09
N GLU A 378 20.44 -32.05 2.13
CA GLU A 378 19.82 -32.73 0.99
C GLU A 378 18.92 -31.82 0.14
N SER A 379 18.41 -30.70 0.67
CA SER A 379 17.63 -29.74 -0.12
C SER A 379 18.50 -28.71 -0.86
N VAL A 380 19.79 -28.68 -0.58
CA VAL A 380 20.71 -27.64 -1.07
C VAL A 380 21.78 -28.25 -1.98
N LEU A 381 22.38 -29.36 -1.57
CA LEU A 381 23.45 -30.02 -2.30
C LEU A 381 22.92 -31.18 -3.13
N THR A 382 23.57 -31.41 -4.28
CA THR A 382 23.28 -32.56 -5.14
C THR A 382 23.72 -33.87 -4.46
N PRO A 383 23.10 -35.02 -4.82
CA PRO A 383 23.47 -36.32 -4.25
C PRO A 383 24.97 -36.65 -4.38
N ASP A 384 25.60 -36.25 -5.49
CA ASP A 384 27.03 -36.47 -5.73
C ASP A 384 27.93 -35.68 -4.77
N GLN A 385 27.56 -34.41 -4.51
CA GLN A 385 28.25 -33.57 -3.53
C GLN A 385 28.12 -34.14 -2.11
N ILE A 386 26.94 -34.65 -1.77
CA ILE A 386 26.69 -35.28 -0.46
C ILE A 386 27.48 -36.59 -0.32
N ALA A 387 27.56 -37.39 -1.38
CA ALA A 387 28.36 -38.61 -1.39
C ALA A 387 29.86 -38.32 -1.20
N GLU A 388 30.38 -37.25 -1.80
CA GLU A 388 31.76 -36.79 -1.56
C GLU A 388 31.99 -36.38 -0.10
N ILE A 389 31.06 -35.62 0.48
CA ILE A 389 31.11 -35.22 1.89
C ILE A 389 31.06 -36.45 2.81
N ASP A 390 30.19 -37.42 2.51
CA ASP A 390 30.04 -38.64 3.30
C ASP A 390 31.28 -39.56 3.22
N ARG A 391 31.94 -39.63 2.06
CA ARG A 391 33.23 -40.34 1.90
C ARG A 391 34.30 -39.79 2.85
N ARG A 392 34.33 -38.47 3.06
CA ARG A 392 35.30 -37.82 3.97
C ARG A 392 34.92 -37.89 5.44
N LEU A 393 33.63 -37.93 5.77
CA LEU A 393 33.13 -38.01 7.14
C LEU A 393 33.18 -39.42 7.74
N GLY A 394 33.27 -40.48 6.92
CA GLY A 394 33.22 -41.87 7.38
C GLY A 394 31.80 -42.33 7.76
N PRO A 395 31.62 -43.55 8.30
CA PRO A 395 30.30 -44.12 8.60
C PRO A 395 29.53 -43.35 9.69
N PRO A 396 28.18 -43.48 9.76
CA PRO A 396 27.39 -42.84 10.80
C PRO A 396 27.75 -43.41 12.18
N GLN A 397 27.99 -42.54 13.16
CA GLN A 397 28.20 -42.96 14.56
C GLN A 397 26.87 -43.39 15.19
N ALA A 398 26.87 -44.54 15.86
CA ALA A 398 25.75 -44.96 16.69
C ALA A 398 25.65 -44.05 17.92
N LEU A 399 24.44 -43.63 18.28
CA LEU A 399 24.21 -42.84 19.49
C LEU A 399 24.50 -43.69 20.74
N PRO A 400 25.06 -43.10 21.82
CA PRO A 400 25.23 -43.78 23.09
C PRO A 400 23.87 -44.30 23.62
N ALA A 401 23.89 -45.48 24.24
CA ALA A 401 22.72 -46.29 24.57
C ALA A 401 21.80 -45.67 25.63
#